data_AF-A0AAP4X8F3-F1
#
_entry.id   AF-A0AAP4X8F3-F1
#
_cell.length_a   1.000
_cell.length_b   1.000
_cell.length_c   1.000
_cell.angle_alpha   90.00
_cell.angle_beta   90.00
_cell.angle_gamma   90.00
#
_symmetry.space_group_name_H-M   'P 1'
#
loop_
_entity.id
_entity.type
_entity.pdbx_description
1 polymer ?
#
loop_
_entity_poly.entity_id
_entity_poly.type
_entity_poly.pdbx_seq_one_letter_code
_entity_poly.pdbx_strand_id
1 'polypeptide(L)' 'MKISYPILLTISYLFFIMSNMMILFFDLELGLKFNATISIFSDLFFLGYLWRPDEN' A
#
# COMPACT_ATOMS: atom_id res chain seq x y z
N MET A 1 -15.38 -18.13 14.19
CA MET A 1 -15.58 -16.86 13.46
C MET A 1 -14.21 -16.21 13.32
N LYS A 2 -13.43 -16.56 12.28
CA LYS A 2 -12.12 -15.94 12.00
C LYS A 2 -12.44 -14.49 11.64
N ILE A 3 -12.20 -13.57 12.57
CA ILE A 3 -12.49 -12.16 12.35
C ILE A 3 -11.74 -11.75 11.09
N SER A 4 -12.50 -11.15 10.18
CA SER A 4 -12.05 -10.66 8.89
C SER A 4 -11.16 -9.43 9.09
N TYR A 5 -9.96 -9.65 9.64
CA TYR A 5 -8.89 -8.65 9.73
C TYR A 5 -8.39 -8.12 8.36
N PRO A 6 -8.55 -8.78 7.19
CA PRO A 6 -7.97 -8.24 5.97
C PRO A 6 -8.66 -6.95 5.52
N ILE A 7 -9.92 -6.70 5.88
CA ILE A 7 -10.66 -5.53 5.37
C ILE A 7 -10.09 -4.23 5.95
N LEU A 8 -9.96 -4.12 7.28
CA LEU A 8 -9.39 -2.95 7.94
C LEU A 8 -7.96 -2.70 7.48
N LEU A 9 -7.15 -3.76 7.39
CA LEU A 9 -5.78 -3.67 6.93
C LEU A 9 -5.69 -3.21 5.46
N THR A 10 -6.59 -3.71 4.61
CA THR A 10 -6.69 -3.30 3.20
C THR A 10 -7.01 -1.81 3.09
N ILE A 11 -7.96 -1.32 3.87
CA ILE A 11 -8.31 0.09 3.90
C ILE A 11 -7.08 0.93 4.29
N SER A 12 -6.32 0.52 5.31
CA SER A 12 -5.09 1.21 5.69
C SER A 12 -4.06 1.27 4.56
N TYR A 13 -3.82 0.16 3.85
CA TYR A 13 -2.90 0.13 2.71
C TYR A 13 -3.39 1.03 1.55
N LEU A 14 -4.70 1.09 1.29
CA LEU A 14 -5.25 2.01 0.29
C LEU A 14 -4.99 3.48 0.67
N PHE A 15 -5.12 3.85 1.95
CA PHE A 15 -4.78 5.20 2.41
C PHE A 15 -3.29 5.51 2.27
N PHE A 16 -2.40 4.56 2.56
CA PHE A 16 -0.96 4.73 2.35
C PHE A 16 -0.61 4.93 0.88
N ILE A 17 -1.18 4.10 -0.01
CA ILE A 17 -0.99 4.24 -1.46
C ILE A 17 -1.48 5.61 -1.94
N MET A 18 -2.68 6.04 -1.54
CA MET A 18 -3.20 7.36 -1.94
C MET A 18 -2.30 8.50 -1.44
N SER A 19 -1.79 8.40 -0.21
CA SER A 19 -0.91 9.41 0.37
C SER A 19 0.43 9.50 -0.39
N ASN A 20 1.04 8.35 -0.69
CA ASN A 20 2.27 8.30 -1.48
C ASN A 20 2.04 8.74 -2.95
N MET A 21 0.87 8.46 -3.53
CA MET A 21 0.52 8.95 -4.86
C MET A 21 0.45 10.48 -4.88
N MET A 22 -0.14 11.13 -3.85
CA MET A 22 -0.15 12.60 -3.75
C MET A 22 1.28 13.19 -3.70
N ILE A 23 2.19 12.54 -2.96
CA ILE A 23 3.60 12.96 -2.86
C ILE A 23 4.28 13.01 -4.25
N LEU A 24 3.93 12.10 -5.17
CA LEU A 24 4.50 12.10 -6.52
C LEU A 24 4.10 13.34 -7.35
N PHE A 25 2.93 13.93 -7.09
CA PHE A 25 2.43 15.10 -7.82
C PHE A 25 2.85 16.44 -7.21
N PHE A 26 3.38 16.46 -6.00
CA PHE A 26 3.90 17.68 -5.39
C PHE A 26 5.30 18.03 -5.90
N ASP A 27 5.68 19.30 -5.78
CA ASP A 27 7.02 19.77 -6.11
C ASP A 27 7.98 19.48 -4.95
N LEU A 28 8.39 18.21 -4.87
CA LEU A 28 9.28 17.68 -3.84
C LEU A 28 10.56 17.13 -4.47
N GLU A 29 11.59 16.99 -3.65
CA GLU A 29 12.87 16.42 -4.04
C GLU A 29 12.73 15.02 -4.64
N LEU A 30 13.60 14.70 -5.61
CA LEU A 30 13.59 13.42 -6.30
C LEU A 30 13.71 12.22 -5.35
N GLY A 31 14.47 12.36 -4.26
CA GLY A 31 14.63 11.32 -3.25
C GLY A 31 13.32 10.98 -2.51
N LEU A 32 12.51 12.00 -2.19
CA LEU A 32 11.19 11.79 -1.58
C LEU A 32 10.23 11.12 -2.56
N LYS A 33 10.25 11.53 -3.83
CA LYS A 33 9.43 10.89 -4.88
C LYS A 33 9.83 9.44 -5.10
N PHE A 34 11.12 9.15 -5.15
CA PHE A 34 11.63 7.78 -5.26
C PHE A 34 11.19 6.91 -4.09
N ASN A 35 11.27 7.42 -2.86
CA ASN A 35 10.80 6.71 -1.67
C ASN A 35 9.28 6.45 -1.73
N ALA A 36 8.49 7.44 -2.16
CA ALA A 36 7.05 7.27 -2.35
C ALA A 36 6.73 6.22 -3.41
N THR A 37 7.46 6.19 -4.52
CA THR A 37 7.32 5.16 -5.56
C THR A 37 7.59 3.76 -4.99
N ILE A 38 8.71 3.56 -4.28
CA ILE A 38 9.02 2.26 -3.65
C ILE A 38 7.93 1.86 -2.64
N SER A 39 7.47 2.81 -1.83
CA SER A 39 6.42 2.57 -0.83
C SER A 39 5.13 2.09 -1.49
N ILE A 40 4.69 2.71 -2.59
CA ILE A 40 3.52 2.27 -3.36
C ILE A 40 3.68 0.82 -3.85
N PHE A 41 4.84 0.47 -4.42
CA PHE A 41 5.09 -0.90 -4.87
C PHE A 41 5.05 -1.91 -3.72
N SER A 42 5.64 -1.56 -2.57
CA SER A 42 5.60 -2.39 -1.36
C SER A 42 4.17 -2.60 -0.88
N ASP A 43 3.38 -1.53 -0.78
CA ASP A 43 1.99 -1.59 -0.33
C ASP A 43 1.11 -2.46 -1.25
N LEU A 44 1.29 -2.33 -2.58
CA LEU A 44 0.59 -3.15 -3.56
C LEU A 44 0.98 -4.64 -3.44
N PHE A 45 2.26 -4.94 -3.22
CA PHE A 45 2.72 -6.31 -3.03
C PHE A 45 2.13 -6.92 -1.75
N PHE A 46 2.13 -6.19 -0.64
CA PHE A 46 1.54 -6.63 0.61
C PHE A 46 0.03 -6.84 0.50
N LEU A 47 -0.70 -5.97 -0.21
CA LEU A 47 -2.11 -6.18 -0.50
C LEU A 47 -2.35 -7.47 -1.31
N GLY A 48 -1.55 -7.71 -2.34
CA GLY A 48 -1.62 -8.95 -3.12
C GLY A 48 -1.37 -10.20 -2.26
N TYR A 49 -0.40 -10.14 -1.36
CA TYR A 49 -0.13 -11.22 -0.40
C TYR A 49 -1.27 -11.41 0.61
N LEU A 50 -1.81 -10.32 1.14
CA LEU A 50 -2.88 -10.34 2.15
C LEU A 50 -4.15 -11.02 1.64
N TRP A 51 -4.45 -10.86 0.35
CA TRP A 51 -5.62 -11.46 -0.29
C TRP A 51 -5.29 -12.73 -1.06
N ARG A 52 -4.06 -13.25 -1.00
CA ARG A 52 -3.73 -14.53 -1.59
C ARG A 52 -4.57 -15.60 -0.88
N PRO A 53 -5.35 -16.41 -1.62
CA PRO A 53 -6.10 -17.50 -1.00
C PRO A 53 -5.10 -18.46 -0.32
N ASP A 54 -5.42 -18.89 0.91
CA ASP A 54 -4.66 -19.93 1.60
C ASP A 54 -4.57 -21.15 0.65
N GLU A 55 -3.37 -21.46 0.15
CA GLU A 55 -3.08 -22.71 -0.54
C GLU A 55 -3.10 -23.82 0.52
N ASN A 56 -4.29 -24.37 0.79
CA ASN A 56 -4.45 -25.67 1.44
C ASN A 56 -4.31 -26.80 0.40
#